data_AF-A0A0V1MYE5-F1
#
_entry.id   AF-A0A0V1MYE5-F1
#
_cell.length_a   1.000
_cell.length_b   1.000
_cell.length_c   1.000
_cell.angle_alpha   90.00
_cell.angle_beta   90.00
_cell.angle_gamma   90.00
#
_symmetry.space_group_name_H-M   'P 1'
#
loop_
_entity.id
_entity.type
_entity.pdbx_description
1 polymer ?
#
loop_
_entity_poly.entity_id
_entity_poly.type
_entity_poly.pdbx_seq_one_letter_code
_entity_poly.pdbx_strand_id
1 'polypeptide(L)'
;MPFVNISDFSKRELCFMVGSSIIPASASWYSWKCVSHQQNIFDFWKNLEKPKWDSLLSNTTTAEIIDIVFGMPLPASHYMLYKFSDGFQTPISKCALASMLIFYATYAASSLAVCLQKPFVLNFYKKIEAILCLSAATVAFATFQVSKLAGLLTLPSLFWCMYNAHRADMWFSLLLRTNWKTLLSEAEKLITHSGSYSSLQYLLNSDVASVTLGVRKLLGSKHKLLKTLKYFLYDGHEVLRTLSATILLISDTVNSTVDLADLDDGHCKGPLLNSQCSLAEICEIIYAANFIHRSIVNRIIKQEQEQGDSQLLALGNRMAVLGGDYLLANASLALANIGNAKVIELVSKAILDMSLAEIPNDDDYAGDITETFHFVDPQLWEQKAYLSIASLLAHCCYSAAELVGADENLKSLSFQFAKYTALALALKLSIASGAFQAVDSNSVPLFPTLHASGAVMDDLMRSYKTTALSALNQLPQCHSSRSLATFVNSVNLAG
;
A
#
# COMPACT_ATOMS: atom_id res chain seq x y z
N MET A 1 4.30 -18.62 46.78
CA MET A 1 5.60 -18.21 46.21
C MET A 1 6.67 -18.42 47.26
N PRO A 2 7.72 -19.21 47.04
CA PRO A 2 9.01 -18.93 47.61
C PRO A 2 9.86 -18.19 46.56
N PHE A 3 10.39 -17.03 46.92
CA PHE A 3 11.44 -16.38 46.15
C PHE A 3 12.66 -17.31 46.15
N VAL A 4 13.16 -17.67 44.97
CA VAL A 4 14.37 -18.49 44.80
C VAL A 4 15.55 -17.72 45.37
N ASN A 5 16.25 -18.31 46.35
CA ASN A 5 17.38 -17.68 47.02
C ASN A 5 18.67 -17.92 46.21
N ILE A 6 19.42 -16.85 45.93
CA ILE A 6 20.63 -16.88 45.07
C ILE A 6 21.75 -17.77 45.66
N SER A 7 21.62 -18.16 46.94
CA SER A 7 22.54 -19.06 47.65
C SER A 7 22.48 -20.53 47.21
N ASP A 8 21.42 -20.96 46.50
CA ASP A 8 21.22 -22.37 46.12
C ASP A 8 21.94 -22.78 44.82
N PHE A 9 22.71 -21.87 44.21
CA PHE A 9 23.37 -22.10 42.93
C PHE A 9 24.81 -22.60 43.10
N SER A 10 25.18 -23.68 42.39
CA SER A 10 26.58 -24.10 42.29
C SER A 10 27.39 -23.12 41.44
N LYS A 11 28.71 -22.97 41.71
CA LYS A 11 29.58 -22.06 40.93
C LYS A 11 29.57 -22.34 39.43
N ARG A 12 29.40 -23.60 39.01
CA ARG A 12 29.32 -23.99 37.58
C ARG A 12 28.02 -23.53 36.93
N GLU A 13 26.91 -23.58 37.66
CA GLU A 13 25.60 -23.16 37.19
C GLU A 13 25.50 -21.64 37.04
N LEU A 14 26.07 -20.88 37.99
CA LEU A 14 26.21 -19.43 37.89
C LEU A 14 27.05 -19.02 36.67
N CYS A 15 28.17 -19.70 36.39
CA CYS A 15 28.99 -19.43 35.20
C CYS A 15 28.25 -19.73 33.88
N PHE A 16 27.43 -20.78 33.81
CA PHE A 16 26.65 -21.11 32.62
C PHE A 16 25.53 -20.08 32.37
N MET A 17 24.83 -19.67 33.42
CA MET A 17 23.79 -18.63 33.35
C MET A 17 24.37 -17.28 32.91
N VAL A 18 25.52 -16.90 33.46
CA VAL A 18 26.26 -15.68 33.06
C VAL A 18 26.79 -15.80 31.62
N GLY A 19 27.36 -16.93 31.23
CA GLY A 19 27.86 -17.13 29.87
C GLY A 19 26.77 -17.07 28.79
N SER A 20 25.61 -17.67 29.06
CA SER A 20 24.46 -17.66 28.13
C SER A 20 23.76 -16.30 28.02
N SER A 21 23.89 -15.41 29.01
CA SER A 21 23.32 -14.05 29.01
C SER A 21 24.27 -13.00 28.40
N ILE A 22 25.58 -13.21 28.49
CA ILE A 22 26.58 -12.32 27.90
C ILE A 22 26.53 -12.34 26.37
N ILE A 23 26.27 -13.49 25.75
CA ILE A 23 26.30 -13.63 24.28
C ILE A 23 25.18 -12.78 23.61
N PRO A 24 23.90 -12.85 24.03
CA PRO A 24 22.87 -11.96 23.50
C PRO A 24 23.14 -10.49 23.82
N ALA A 25 23.56 -10.17 25.06
CA ALA A 25 23.82 -8.79 25.47
C ALA A 25 24.96 -8.13 24.67
N SER A 26 26.02 -8.89 24.36
CA SER A 26 27.15 -8.43 23.55
C SER A 26 26.80 -8.27 22.07
N ALA A 27 25.95 -9.15 21.53
CA ALA A 27 25.42 -9.02 20.17
C ALA A 27 24.53 -7.77 20.01
N SER A 28 23.63 -7.52 20.97
CA SER A 28 22.78 -6.31 20.96
C SER A 28 23.60 -5.02 21.09
N TRP A 29 24.61 -5.01 21.97
CA TRP A 29 25.51 -3.85 22.12
C TRP A 29 26.35 -3.57 20.88
N TYR A 30 26.84 -4.62 20.20
CA TYR A 30 27.57 -4.49 18.94
C TYR A 30 26.69 -3.92 17.82
N SER A 31 25.46 -4.43 17.68
CA SER A 31 24.49 -3.92 16.72
C SER A 31 24.20 -2.43 16.93
N TRP A 32 24.02 -2.00 18.18
CA TRP A 32 23.84 -0.59 18.52
C TRP A 32 25.03 0.29 18.12
N LYS A 33 26.25 -0.17 18.39
CA LYS A 33 27.46 0.57 18.03
C LYS A 33 27.59 0.73 16.51
N CYS A 34 27.15 -0.26 15.74
CA CYS A 34 27.09 -0.17 14.28
C CYS A 34 26.03 0.81 13.78
N VAL A 35 24.83 0.84 14.40
CA VAL A 35 23.73 1.74 14.01
C VAL A 35 23.99 3.19 14.40
N SER A 36 24.50 3.44 15.60
CA SER A 36 24.81 4.78 16.11
C SER A 36 25.91 5.49 15.31
N HIS A 37 26.78 4.74 14.64
CA HIS A 37 27.79 5.28 13.75
C HIS A 37 27.25 5.70 12.37
N GLN A 38 25.99 5.36 12.04
CA GLN A 38 25.34 5.68 10.77
C GLN A 38 24.37 6.85 10.92
N GLN A 39 24.89 8.07 10.79
CA GLN A 39 24.11 9.32 10.88
C GLN A 39 22.90 9.34 9.93
N ASN A 40 23.02 8.81 8.71
CA ASN A 40 21.92 8.80 7.73
C ASN A 40 20.67 8.03 8.21
N ILE A 41 20.85 6.89 8.88
CA ILE A 41 19.75 6.09 9.43
C ILE A 41 19.17 6.83 10.64
N PHE A 42 20.04 7.30 11.54
CA PHE A 42 19.62 7.99 12.75
C PHE A 42 18.83 9.28 12.47
N ASP A 43 19.26 10.07 11.49
CA ASP A 43 18.59 11.31 11.06
C ASP A 43 17.27 11.00 10.34
N PHE A 44 17.25 9.99 9.48
CA PHE A 44 16.03 9.47 8.88
C PHE A 44 15.01 9.00 9.93
N TRP A 45 15.45 8.22 10.93
CA TRP A 45 14.62 7.75 12.04
C TRP A 45 14.09 8.86 12.95
N LYS A 46 14.82 9.97 13.06
CA LYS A 46 14.37 11.16 13.80
C LYS A 46 13.35 11.98 13.02
N ASN A 47 13.46 12.02 11.69
CA ASN A 47 12.63 12.87 10.83
C ASN A 47 11.29 12.23 10.40
N LEU A 48 11.07 10.95 10.68
CA LEU A 48 9.79 10.27 10.44
C LEU A 48 8.69 10.76 11.41
N GLU A 49 7.50 11.08 10.90
CA GLU A 49 6.31 11.38 11.72
C GLU A 49 5.85 10.13 12.47
N LYS A 50 6.27 9.99 13.74
CA LYS A 50 5.91 8.83 14.58
C LYS A 50 4.49 8.99 15.15
N PRO A 51 3.73 7.90 15.32
CA PRO A 51 2.42 7.98 15.96
C PRO A 51 2.53 8.45 17.42
N LYS A 52 1.48 9.14 17.90
CA LYS A 52 1.48 9.80 19.23
C LYS A 52 1.73 8.84 20.40
N TRP A 53 1.41 7.55 20.27
CA TRP A 53 1.65 6.52 21.27
C TRP A 53 3.09 5.97 21.28
N ASP A 54 3.88 6.25 20.24
CA ASP A 54 5.28 5.82 20.11
C ASP A 54 6.27 6.85 20.69
N SER A 55 5.77 7.86 21.43
CA SER A 55 6.61 8.91 22.03
C SER A 55 7.64 8.33 23.00
N LEU A 56 7.32 7.20 23.66
CA LEU A 56 8.16 6.55 24.67
C LEU A 56 9.36 5.82 24.07
N LEU A 57 9.27 5.38 22.81
CA LEU A 57 10.32 4.69 22.04
C LEU A 57 10.85 5.55 20.88
N SER A 58 10.50 6.83 20.87
CA SER A 58 11.00 7.82 19.91
C SER A 58 12.49 8.12 20.12
N ASN A 59 12.95 7.96 21.36
CA ASN A 59 14.34 8.04 21.79
C ASN A 59 14.98 6.64 21.71
N THR A 60 16.08 6.53 20.97
CA THR A 60 16.75 5.23 20.75
C THR A 60 17.24 4.61 22.06
N THR A 61 17.69 5.44 22.99
CA THR A 61 18.19 4.99 24.30
C THR A 61 17.09 4.37 25.18
N THR A 62 15.84 4.82 25.10
CA THR A 62 14.73 4.21 25.86
C THR A 62 14.30 2.89 25.25
N ALA A 63 14.31 2.77 23.92
CA ALA A 63 14.04 1.49 23.24
C ALA A 63 15.04 0.40 23.61
N GLU A 64 16.33 0.73 23.68
CA GLU A 64 17.39 -0.21 24.08
C GLU A 64 17.27 -0.71 25.52
N ILE A 65 16.94 0.19 26.45
CA ILE A 65 16.71 -0.20 27.85
C ILE A 65 15.54 -1.18 27.92
N ILE A 66 14.51 -0.96 27.11
CA ILE A 66 13.33 -1.81 27.08
C ILE A 66 13.67 -3.17 26.42
N ASP A 67 14.44 -3.20 25.33
CA ASP A 67 14.94 -4.44 24.71
C ASP A 67 15.72 -5.31 25.72
N ILE A 68 16.58 -4.66 26.52
CA ILE A 68 17.36 -5.33 27.57
C ILE A 68 16.43 -5.89 28.66
N VAL A 69 15.49 -5.09 29.15
CA VAL A 69 14.56 -5.49 30.23
C VAL A 69 13.69 -6.67 29.81
N PHE A 70 13.17 -6.67 28.58
CA PHE A 70 12.35 -7.77 28.07
C PHE A 70 13.17 -9.00 27.63
N GLY A 71 14.48 -8.85 27.38
CA GLY A 71 15.39 -9.95 27.07
C GLY A 71 16.01 -10.64 28.31
N MET A 72 16.09 -9.96 29.44
CA MET A 72 16.67 -10.47 30.71
C MET A 72 16.07 -11.79 31.24
N PRO A 73 14.76 -12.08 31.09
CA PRO A 73 14.17 -13.33 31.55
C PRO A 73 14.58 -14.59 30.76
N LEU A 74 15.10 -14.46 29.55
CA LEU A 74 15.43 -15.59 28.65
C LEU A 74 16.56 -16.49 29.20
N PRO A 75 17.70 -15.96 29.66
CA PRO A 75 18.73 -16.75 30.34
C PRO A 75 18.22 -17.49 31.59
N ALA A 76 17.35 -16.84 32.37
CA ALA A 76 16.73 -17.47 33.54
C ALA A 76 15.79 -18.61 33.12
N SER A 77 15.00 -18.42 32.06
CA SER A 77 14.18 -19.49 31.47
C SER A 77 15.03 -20.66 30.95
N HIS A 78 16.18 -20.38 30.32
CA HIS A 78 17.09 -21.40 29.81
C HIS A 78 17.67 -22.26 30.94
N TYR A 79 18.03 -21.62 32.06
CA TYR A 79 18.47 -22.33 33.26
C TYR A 79 17.36 -23.17 33.90
N MET A 80 16.15 -22.62 34.01
CA MET A 80 15.00 -23.37 34.55
C MET A 80 14.67 -24.58 33.67
N LEU A 81 14.82 -24.45 32.35
CA LEU A 81 14.68 -25.58 31.43
C LEU A 81 15.72 -26.66 31.72
N TYR A 82 17.00 -26.31 31.92
CA TYR A 82 18.03 -27.28 32.28
C TYR A 82 17.72 -28.00 33.60
N LYS A 83 17.43 -27.23 34.65
CA LYS A 83 17.22 -27.74 36.03
C LYS A 83 16.00 -28.65 36.16
N PHE A 84 14.91 -28.32 35.46
CA PHE A 84 13.66 -29.08 35.51
C PHE A 84 13.49 -30.08 34.37
N SER A 85 14.48 -30.22 33.49
CA SER A 85 14.52 -31.28 32.49
C SER A 85 15.22 -32.52 33.01
N ASP A 86 14.92 -33.68 32.41
CA ASP A 86 15.61 -34.96 32.66
C ASP A 86 17.04 -34.98 32.06
N GLY A 87 17.79 -33.88 32.13
CA GLY A 87 19.10 -33.75 31.49
C GLY A 87 19.05 -33.86 29.96
N PHE A 88 17.97 -33.38 29.34
CA PHE A 88 17.71 -33.44 27.89
C PHE A 88 17.62 -34.84 27.26
N GLN A 89 17.24 -35.87 28.04
CA GLN A 89 17.11 -37.22 27.50
C GLN A 89 15.82 -37.44 26.70
N THR A 90 14.73 -36.76 27.09
CA THR A 90 13.40 -36.88 26.46
C THR A 90 13.29 -36.07 25.16
N PRO A 91 12.46 -36.50 24.19
CA PRO A 91 12.29 -35.79 22.92
C PRO A 91 11.74 -34.36 23.11
N ILE A 92 10.91 -34.14 24.13
CA ILE A 92 10.29 -32.84 24.44
C ILE A 92 11.33 -31.83 24.94
N SER A 93 12.24 -32.27 25.83
CA SER A 93 13.31 -31.41 26.35
C SER A 93 14.36 -31.07 25.28
N LYS A 94 14.65 -32.00 24.36
CA LYS A 94 15.49 -31.73 23.17
C LYS A 94 14.84 -30.72 22.21
N CYS A 95 13.53 -30.81 22.01
CA CYS A 95 12.76 -29.86 21.19
C CYS A 95 12.79 -28.45 21.81
N ALA A 96 12.64 -28.34 23.13
CA ALA A 96 12.74 -27.05 23.84
C ALA A 96 14.14 -26.42 23.71
N LEU A 97 15.21 -27.21 23.84
CA LEU A 97 16.58 -26.74 23.62
C LEU A 97 16.79 -26.24 22.17
N ALA A 98 16.32 -27.01 21.19
CA ALA A 98 16.44 -26.66 19.77
C ALA A 98 15.69 -25.35 19.45
N SER A 99 14.47 -25.18 19.98
CA SER A 99 13.68 -23.95 19.79
C SER A 99 14.40 -22.72 20.34
N MET A 100 15.04 -22.82 21.52
CA MET A 100 15.81 -21.71 22.09
C MET A 100 17.04 -21.34 21.26
N LEU A 101 17.77 -22.33 20.73
CA LEU A 101 18.90 -22.08 19.83
C LEU A 101 18.45 -21.40 18.54
N ILE A 102 17.31 -21.82 17.97
CA ILE A 102 16.71 -21.18 16.79
C ILE A 102 16.34 -19.73 17.12
N PHE A 103 15.72 -19.47 18.27
CA PHE A 103 15.38 -18.11 18.70
C PHE A 103 16.62 -17.20 18.80
N TYR A 104 17.69 -17.67 19.47
CA TYR A 104 18.94 -16.90 19.56
C TYR A 104 19.62 -16.68 18.19
N ALA A 105 19.58 -17.67 17.31
CA ALA A 105 20.09 -17.53 15.94
C ALA A 105 19.28 -16.51 15.13
N THR A 106 17.95 -16.52 15.26
CA THR A 106 17.07 -15.54 14.59
C THR A 106 17.23 -14.13 15.15
N TYR A 107 17.49 -14.00 16.46
CA TYR A 107 17.78 -12.72 17.11
C TYR A 107 19.14 -12.15 16.67
N ALA A 108 20.16 -13.01 16.54
CA ALA A 108 21.44 -12.60 15.97
C ALA A 108 21.28 -12.17 14.50
N ALA A 109 20.50 -12.90 13.71
CA ALA A 109 20.23 -12.56 12.31
C ALA A 109 19.47 -11.22 12.16
N SER A 110 18.50 -10.92 13.06
CA SER A 110 17.78 -9.64 13.04
C SER A 110 18.73 -8.47 13.31
N SER A 111 19.61 -8.63 14.30
CA SER A 111 20.61 -7.62 14.67
C SER A 111 21.65 -7.35 13.56
N LEU A 112 21.95 -8.36 12.74
CA LEU A 112 22.86 -8.26 11.60
C LEU A 112 22.18 -7.64 10.36
N ALA A 113 20.90 -7.94 10.14
CA ALA A 113 20.13 -7.38 9.03
C ALA A 113 20.00 -5.87 9.12
N VAL A 114 19.88 -5.30 10.33
CA VAL A 114 19.88 -3.84 10.55
C VAL A 114 21.18 -3.20 10.04
N CYS A 115 22.31 -3.92 10.04
CA CYS A 115 23.61 -3.40 9.60
C CYS A 115 23.81 -3.44 8.08
N LEU A 116 23.02 -4.21 7.32
CA LEU A 116 23.20 -4.39 5.87
C LEU A 116 22.40 -3.33 5.10
N GLN A 117 23.09 -2.27 4.69
CA GLN A 117 22.56 -1.01 4.14
C GLN A 117 21.89 -1.11 2.74
N LYS A 118 20.74 -1.79 2.57
CA LYS A 118 19.99 -1.75 1.28
C LYS A 118 18.46 -1.69 1.45
N PRO A 119 17.72 -1.05 0.52
CA PRO A 119 16.25 -1.02 0.55
C PRO A 119 15.61 -2.42 0.46
N PHE A 120 16.28 -3.38 -0.18
CA PHE A 120 15.90 -4.80 -0.19
C PHE A 120 15.98 -5.44 1.22
N VAL A 121 16.83 -4.91 2.10
CA VAL A 121 17.10 -5.44 3.44
C VAL A 121 16.00 -5.08 4.43
N LEU A 122 15.16 -4.07 4.16
CA LEU A 122 13.98 -3.77 4.99
C LEU A 122 12.89 -4.85 4.87
N ASN A 123 12.67 -5.39 3.67
CA ASN A 123 11.81 -6.57 3.47
C ASN A 123 12.40 -7.82 4.15
N PHE A 124 13.72 -7.95 4.12
CA PHE A 124 14.41 -9.01 4.83
C PHE A 124 14.29 -8.84 6.35
N TYR A 125 14.39 -7.62 6.86
CA TYR A 125 14.21 -7.26 8.26
C TYR A 125 12.78 -7.59 8.74
N LYS A 126 11.73 -7.22 7.99
CA LYS A 126 10.34 -7.63 8.28
C LYS A 126 10.18 -9.15 8.33
N LYS A 127 10.73 -9.88 7.35
CA LYS A 127 10.69 -11.35 7.33
C LYS A 127 11.43 -11.94 8.54
N ILE A 128 12.57 -11.37 8.92
CA ILE A 128 13.31 -11.82 10.09
C ILE A 128 12.55 -11.52 11.38
N GLU A 129 11.94 -10.36 11.54
CA GLU A 129 11.14 -10.02 12.74
C GLU A 129 9.90 -10.93 12.86
N ALA A 130 9.24 -11.27 11.76
CA ALA A 130 8.16 -12.26 11.75
C ALA A 130 8.65 -13.66 12.14
N ILE A 131 9.81 -14.08 11.62
CA ILE A 131 10.46 -15.35 11.99
C ILE A 131 10.87 -15.33 13.47
N LEU A 132 11.35 -14.19 13.99
CA LEU A 132 11.72 -13.99 15.39
C LEU A 132 10.50 -14.09 16.32
N CYS A 133 9.36 -13.53 15.91
CA CYS A 133 8.10 -13.68 16.65
C CYS A 133 7.61 -15.13 16.67
N LEU A 134 7.71 -15.84 15.52
CA LEU A 134 7.34 -17.25 15.44
C LEU A 134 8.27 -18.14 16.25
N SER A 135 9.58 -17.87 16.23
CA SER A 135 10.56 -18.59 17.05
C SER A 135 10.36 -18.31 18.55
N ALA A 136 10.00 -17.09 18.95
CA ALA A 136 9.62 -16.77 20.33
C ALA A 136 8.40 -17.56 20.80
N ALA A 137 7.37 -17.69 19.94
CA ALA A 137 6.15 -18.43 20.27
C ALA A 137 6.41 -19.92 20.44
N THR A 138 7.25 -20.51 19.57
CA THR A 138 7.65 -21.92 19.66
C THR A 138 8.49 -22.18 20.91
N VAL A 139 9.39 -21.27 21.29
CA VAL A 139 10.14 -21.34 22.56
C VAL A 139 9.20 -21.30 23.77
N ALA A 140 8.25 -20.37 23.79
CA ALA A 140 7.30 -20.26 24.90
C ALA A 140 6.46 -21.53 25.06
N PHE A 141 5.98 -22.11 23.96
CA PHE A 141 5.22 -23.35 23.96
C PHE A 141 6.06 -24.55 24.41
N ALA A 142 7.25 -24.75 23.85
CA ALA A 142 8.10 -25.89 24.15
C ALA A 142 8.64 -25.86 25.59
N THR A 143 8.99 -24.67 26.09
CA THR A 143 9.45 -24.50 27.48
C THR A 143 8.31 -24.68 28.48
N PHE A 144 7.08 -24.28 28.14
CA PHE A 144 5.91 -24.49 28.99
C PHE A 144 5.55 -25.97 29.17
N GLN A 145 5.77 -26.81 28.14
CA GLN A 145 5.56 -28.26 28.23
C GLN A 145 6.53 -28.94 29.20
N VAL A 146 7.74 -28.41 29.35
CA VAL A 146 8.76 -28.94 30.27
C VAL A 146 8.59 -28.35 31.67
N SER A 147 8.41 -27.04 31.78
CA SER A 147 8.21 -26.36 33.05
C SER A 147 7.34 -25.12 32.88
N LYS A 148 6.23 -25.06 33.63
CA LYS A 148 5.32 -23.89 33.65
C LYS A 148 6.06 -22.61 34.03
N LEU A 149 7.06 -22.69 34.91
CA LEU A 149 7.88 -21.55 35.33
C LEU A 149 8.81 -21.06 34.22
N ALA A 150 9.41 -21.98 33.44
CA ALA A 150 10.26 -21.62 32.31
C ALA A 150 9.43 -20.94 31.21
N GLY A 151 8.28 -21.52 30.84
CA GLY A 151 7.37 -20.91 29.87
C GLY A 151 6.91 -19.51 30.27
N LEU A 152 6.54 -19.30 31.54
CA LEU A 152 6.08 -17.99 32.02
C LEU A 152 7.17 -16.89 31.90
N LEU A 153 8.44 -17.26 32.11
CA LEU A 153 9.57 -16.34 31.98
C LEU A 153 9.84 -15.90 30.54
N THR A 154 9.41 -16.67 29.53
CA THR A 154 9.60 -16.32 28.11
C THR A 154 8.50 -15.41 27.53
N LEU A 155 7.36 -15.30 28.22
CA LEU A 155 6.21 -14.50 27.76
C LEU A 155 6.53 -13.01 27.55
N PRO A 156 7.28 -12.32 28.45
CA PRO A 156 7.64 -10.92 28.21
C PRO A 156 8.41 -10.72 26.90
N SER A 157 9.35 -11.61 26.58
CA SER A 157 10.12 -11.56 25.33
C SER A 157 9.24 -11.84 24.11
N LEU A 158 8.28 -12.77 24.22
CA LEU A 158 7.29 -13.05 23.18
C LEU A 158 6.42 -11.81 22.88
N PHE A 159 5.85 -11.18 23.91
CA PHE A 159 5.03 -9.98 23.74
C PHE A 159 5.84 -8.82 23.15
N TRP A 160 7.11 -8.70 23.52
CA TRP A 160 8.03 -7.71 22.98
C TRP A 160 8.35 -7.94 21.51
N CYS A 161 8.64 -9.18 21.09
CA CYS A 161 8.82 -9.54 19.68
C CYS A 161 7.55 -9.29 18.85
N MET A 162 6.37 -9.61 19.41
CA MET A 162 5.08 -9.38 18.74
C MET A 162 4.80 -7.89 18.54
N TYR A 163 5.15 -7.06 19.54
CA TYR A 163 5.07 -5.60 19.44
C TYR A 163 6.04 -5.04 18.39
N ASN A 164 7.29 -5.50 18.35
CA ASN A 164 8.29 -5.06 17.37
C ASN A 164 7.94 -5.48 15.93
N ALA A 165 7.38 -6.68 15.73
CA ALA A 165 6.88 -7.11 14.43
C ALA A 165 5.73 -6.20 13.94
N HIS A 166 4.76 -5.90 14.81
CA HIS A 166 3.66 -4.97 14.48
C HIS A 166 4.15 -3.54 14.22
N ARG A 167 5.14 -3.08 14.98
CA ARG A 167 5.82 -1.80 14.76
C ARG A 167 6.50 -1.78 13.40
N ALA A 168 7.30 -2.79 13.04
CA ALA A 168 7.98 -2.87 11.75
C ALA A 168 7.00 -2.80 10.56
N ASP A 169 5.86 -3.48 10.65
CA ASP A 169 4.78 -3.42 9.65
C ASP A 169 4.20 -2.01 9.49
N MET A 170 3.88 -1.36 10.62
CA MET A 170 3.32 -0.01 10.60
C MET A 170 4.33 1.03 10.05
N TRP A 171 5.60 0.93 10.41
CA TRP A 171 6.65 1.83 9.92
C TRP A 171 6.90 1.68 8.41
N PHE A 172 6.82 0.45 7.89
CA PHE A 172 6.89 0.20 6.47
C PHE A 172 5.71 0.81 5.71
N SER A 173 4.49 0.69 6.26
CA SER A 173 3.30 1.33 5.70
C SER A 173 3.41 2.87 5.68
N LEU A 174 4.05 3.44 6.71
CA LEU A 174 4.27 4.88 6.82
C LEU A 174 5.32 5.37 5.80
N LEU A 175 6.36 4.57 5.54
CA LEU A 175 7.40 4.87 4.56
C LEU A 175 6.86 4.90 3.11
N LEU A 176 5.97 3.98 2.77
CA LEU A 176 5.27 4.02 1.48
C LEU A 176 4.39 5.27 1.37
N ARG A 177 3.70 5.64 2.46
CA ARG A 177 2.90 6.88 2.52
C ARG A 177 3.77 8.13 2.39
N THR A 178 5.02 8.13 2.86
CA THR A 178 5.94 9.27 2.65
C THR A 178 6.40 9.42 1.21
N ASN A 179 6.78 8.33 0.51
CA ASN A 179 7.17 8.40 -0.91
C ASN A 179 5.99 8.84 -1.80
N TRP A 180 4.79 8.41 -1.45
CA TRP A 180 3.55 8.86 -2.05
C TRP A 180 3.30 10.37 -1.88
N LYS A 181 3.43 10.86 -0.64
CA LYS A 181 3.32 12.30 -0.35
C LYS A 181 4.38 13.11 -1.11
N THR A 182 5.58 12.56 -1.30
CA THR A 182 6.61 13.20 -2.13
C THR A 182 6.16 13.34 -3.58
N LEU A 183 5.67 12.27 -4.21
CA LEU A 183 5.14 12.32 -5.58
C LEU A 183 4.03 13.38 -5.72
N LEU A 184 3.08 13.38 -4.78
CA LEU A 184 1.99 14.33 -4.77
C LEU A 184 2.49 15.77 -4.58
N SER A 185 3.41 16.00 -3.66
CA SER A 185 3.99 17.33 -3.43
C SER A 185 4.76 17.85 -4.64
N GLU A 186 5.41 16.97 -5.41
CA GLU A 186 6.10 17.35 -6.65
C GLU A 186 5.11 17.74 -7.74
N ALA A 187 4.03 16.97 -7.92
CA ALA A 187 2.96 17.35 -8.83
C ALA A 187 2.28 18.66 -8.41
N GLU A 188 1.99 18.84 -7.11
CA GLU A 188 1.40 20.07 -6.57
C GLU A 188 2.29 21.29 -6.83
N LYS A 189 3.62 21.17 -6.70
CA LYS A 189 4.56 22.26 -7.05
C LYS A 189 4.39 22.72 -8.50
N LEU A 190 4.25 21.79 -9.46
CA LEU A 190 4.05 22.13 -10.87
C LEU A 190 2.74 22.92 -11.08
N ILE A 191 1.70 22.60 -10.32
CA ILE A 191 0.38 23.22 -10.46
C ILE A 191 0.25 24.52 -9.65
N THR A 192 1.00 24.71 -8.57
CA THR A 192 0.98 25.97 -7.80
C THR A 192 1.41 27.18 -8.63
N HIS A 193 2.16 26.96 -9.71
CA HIS A 193 2.49 27.99 -10.71
C HIS A 193 1.42 28.15 -11.81
N SER A 194 0.47 27.22 -11.90
CA SER A 194 -0.53 27.07 -12.98
C SER A 194 -1.98 27.38 -12.53
N GLY A 195 -2.23 27.63 -11.24
CA GLY A 195 -3.55 28.04 -10.71
C GLY A 195 -4.68 26.99 -10.76
N SER A 196 -4.49 25.88 -11.50
CA SER A 196 -5.56 24.96 -11.92
C SER A 196 -6.04 23.97 -10.85
N TYR A 197 -5.24 23.56 -9.85
CA TYR A 197 -5.70 22.54 -8.86
C TYR A 197 -6.89 22.98 -7.99
N SER A 198 -7.21 24.29 -8.01
CA SER A 198 -8.36 24.85 -7.32
C SER A 198 -9.69 24.58 -8.02
N SER A 199 -9.72 24.36 -9.34
CA SER A 199 -10.94 24.18 -10.13
C SER A 199 -11.63 22.85 -9.82
N LEU A 200 -10.89 21.75 -9.69
CA LEU A 200 -11.44 20.42 -9.44
C LEU A 200 -11.98 20.30 -8.01
N GLN A 201 -11.24 20.80 -7.00
CA GLN A 201 -11.79 20.90 -5.65
C GLN A 201 -13.00 21.82 -5.62
N TYR A 202 -13.03 22.91 -6.38
CA TYR A 202 -14.18 23.81 -6.44
C TYR A 202 -15.40 23.14 -7.10
N LEU A 203 -15.21 22.52 -8.26
CA LEU A 203 -16.21 21.79 -9.05
C LEU A 203 -16.76 20.58 -8.29
N LEU A 204 -15.87 19.80 -7.66
CA LEU A 204 -16.29 18.75 -6.75
C LEU A 204 -16.95 19.35 -5.52
N ASN A 205 -16.43 20.37 -4.84
CA ASN A 205 -17.02 20.86 -3.60
C ASN A 205 -18.43 21.46 -3.79
N SER A 206 -18.71 22.22 -4.86
CA SER A 206 -20.04 22.79 -5.09
C SER A 206 -21.07 21.72 -5.45
N ASP A 207 -20.68 20.76 -6.29
CA ASP A 207 -21.61 19.81 -6.88
C ASP A 207 -21.73 18.55 -6.02
N VAL A 208 -20.62 18.11 -5.42
CA VAL A 208 -20.61 17.08 -4.38
C VAL A 208 -21.38 17.56 -3.17
N ALA A 209 -21.41 18.85 -2.81
CA ALA A 209 -22.28 19.32 -1.73
C ALA A 209 -23.77 19.04 -2.03
N SER A 210 -24.21 19.27 -3.27
CA SER A 210 -25.57 19.00 -3.72
C SER A 210 -25.88 17.50 -3.74
N VAL A 211 -24.95 16.67 -4.24
CA VAL A 211 -25.03 15.20 -4.18
C VAL A 211 -25.04 14.71 -2.73
N THR A 212 -24.21 15.30 -1.86
CA THR A 212 -24.10 14.97 -0.43
C THR A 212 -25.40 15.24 0.31
N LEU A 213 -26.11 16.34 0.00
CA LEU A 213 -27.43 16.63 0.56
C LEU A 213 -28.47 15.58 0.16
N GLY A 214 -28.44 15.09 -1.07
CA GLY A 214 -29.29 13.99 -1.50
C GLY A 214 -28.92 12.67 -0.82
N VAL A 215 -27.64 12.39 -0.67
CA VAL A 215 -27.09 11.16 -0.08
C VAL A 215 -27.38 11.08 1.42
N ARG A 216 -27.53 12.22 2.11
CA ARG A 216 -28.02 12.24 3.50
C ARG A 216 -29.37 11.55 3.67
N LYS A 217 -30.22 11.53 2.63
CA LYS A 217 -31.51 10.79 2.65
C LYS A 217 -31.33 9.27 2.63
N LEU A 218 -30.13 8.79 2.30
CA LEU A 218 -29.74 7.38 2.33
C LEU A 218 -29.08 6.98 3.65
N LEU A 219 -28.93 7.91 4.62
CA LEU A 219 -28.41 7.59 5.96
C LEU A 219 -29.34 6.57 6.64
N GLY A 220 -28.76 5.45 7.08
CA GLY A 220 -29.50 4.31 7.65
C GLY A 220 -29.91 3.24 6.63
N SER A 221 -29.75 3.50 5.32
CA SER A 221 -29.94 2.47 4.29
C SER A 221 -28.69 1.60 4.11
N LYS A 222 -28.88 0.34 3.66
CA LYS A 222 -27.76 -0.56 3.27
C LYS A 222 -27.24 -0.31 1.85
N HIS A 223 -27.53 0.86 1.27
CA HIS A 223 -27.12 1.16 -0.10
C HIS A 223 -25.61 1.44 -0.20
N LYS A 224 -24.96 0.90 -1.24
CA LYS A 224 -23.50 0.95 -1.42
C LYS A 224 -22.98 2.38 -1.70
N LEU A 225 -23.77 3.22 -2.36
CA LEU A 225 -23.44 4.63 -2.67
C LEU A 225 -22.90 5.44 -1.48
N LEU A 226 -23.46 5.28 -0.27
CA LEU A 226 -22.99 6.01 0.91
C LEU A 226 -21.56 5.60 1.29
N LYS A 227 -21.25 4.30 1.21
CA LYS A 227 -19.89 3.78 1.45
C LYS A 227 -18.93 4.23 0.35
N THR A 228 -19.34 4.16 -0.91
CA THR A 228 -18.58 4.65 -2.07
C THR A 228 -18.21 6.12 -1.92
N LEU A 229 -19.17 6.98 -1.57
CA LEU A 229 -18.92 8.41 -1.38
C LEU A 229 -18.09 8.70 -0.13
N LYS A 230 -18.29 7.96 0.96
CA LYS A 230 -17.43 8.06 2.14
C LYS A 230 -15.99 7.69 1.81
N TYR A 231 -15.79 6.61 1.04
CA TYR A 231 -14.47 6.24 0.53
C TYR A 231 -13.91 7.41 -0.29
N PHE A 232 -14.62 7.91 -1.30
CA PHE A 232 -14.18 9.03 -2.13
C PHE A 232 -13.78 10.28 -1.33
N LEU A 233 -14.56 10.65 -0.30
CA LEU A 233 -14.36 11.85 0.51
C LEU A 233 -13.21 11.73 1.53
N TYR A 234 -12.95 10.52 2.08
CA TYR A 234 -12.01 10.35 3.19
C TYR A 234 -10.76 9.51 2.84
N ASP A 235 -10.88 8.43 2.06
CA ASP A 235 -9.82 7.42 1.84
C ASP A 235 -9.39 7.25 0.37
N GLY A 236 -10.31 7.40 -0.59
CA GLY A 236 -10.12 7.18 -2.02
C GLY A 236 -9.41 8.31 -2.76
N HIS A 237 -9.10 9.40 -2.05
CA HIS A 237 -8.38 10.54 -2.59
C HIS A 237 -6.97 10.15 -3.07
N GLU A 238 -6.40 9.06 -2.55
CA GLU A 238 -5.07 8.59 -2.93
C GLU A 238 -5.05 8.16 -4.41
N VAL A 239 -5.76 7.09 -4.81
CA VAL A 239 -5.67 6.59 -6.20
C VAL A 239 -5.92 7.68 -7.25
N LEU A 240 -6.96 8.49 -7.07
CA LEU A 240 -7.30 9.62 -7.95
C LEU A 240 -6.15 10.62 -8.10
N ARG A 241 -5.59 11.07 -6.97
CA ARG A 241 -4.45 12.00 -6.96
C ARG A 241 -3.22 11.43 -7.63
N THR A 242 -3.02 10.12 -7.58
CA THR A 242 -1.88 9.52 -8.29
C THR A 242 -2.10 9.43 -9.78
N LEU A 243 -3.34 9.24 -10.25
CA LEU A 243 -3.63 9.30 -11.68
C LEU A 243 -3.31 10.69 -12.22
N SER A 244 -3.82 11.76 -11.59
CA SER A 244 -3.50 13.13 -12.01
C SER A 244 -2.03 13.49 -11.83
N ALA A 245 -1.42 13.18 -10.68
CA ALA A 245 0.00 13.45 -10.44
C ALA A 245 0.89 12.76 -11.48
N THR A 246 0.55 11.52 -11.88
CA THR A 246 1.28 10.80 -12.92
C THR A 246 1.16 11.49 -14.27
N ILE A 247 -0.05 11.94 -14.65
CA ILE A 247 -0.28 12.69 -15.90
C ILE A 247 0.52 13.99 -15.91
N LEU A 248 0.51 14.74 -14.81
CA LEU A 248 1.19 16.04 -14.70
C LEU A 248 2.71 15.90 -14.73
N LEU A 249 3.27 14.91 -14.03
CA LEU A 249 4.71 14.65 -14.03
C LEU A 249 5.17 14.14 -15.40
N ILE A 250 4.36 13.31 -16.09
CA ILE A 250 4.65 12.93 -17.48
C ILE A 250 4.58 14.14 -18.41
N SER A 251 3.59 15.01 -18.23
CA SER A 251 3.46 16.26 -18.99
C SER A 251 4.74 17.09 -18.88
N ASP A 252 5.25 17.32 -17.65
CA ASP A 252 6.51 18.03 -17.41
C ASP A 252 7.72 17.34 -18.05
N THR A 253 7.77 16.00 -18.02
CA THR A 253 8.86 15.24 -18.67
C THR A 253 8.89 15.42 -20.18
N VAL A 254 7.71 15.45 -20.82
CA VAL A 254 7.60 15.60 -22.28
C VAL A 254 7.81 17.06 -22.68
N ASN A 255 7.30 18.00 -21.89
CA ASN A 255 7.48 19.44 -22.11
C ASN A 255 8.95 19.85 -22.08
N SER A 256 9.82 19.11 -21.38
CA SER A 256 11.26 19.34 -21.41
C SER A 256 11.92 19.20 -22.80
N THR A 257 11.20 18.68 -23.79
CA THR A 257 11.70 18.49 -25.17
C THR A 257 11.21 19.52 -26.17
N VAL A 258 10.23 20.35 -25.78
CA VAL A 258 9.54 21.29 -26.69
C VAL A 258 9.55 22.68 -26.07
N ASP A 259 9.76 23.71 -26.89
CA ASP A 259 9.60 25.09 -26.42
C ASP A 259 8.11 25.42 -26.32
N LEU A 260 7.60 25.53 -25.10
CA LEU A 260 6.18 25.78 -24.84
C LEU A 260 5.73 27.19 -25.26
N ALA A 261 6.67 28.11 -25.52
CA ALA A 261 6.36 29.51 -25.87
C ALA A 261 5.58 29.65 -27.18
N ASP A 262 5.67 28.67 -28.08
CA ASP A 262 5.01 28.66 -29.39
C ASP A 262 3.59 28.03 -29.36
N LEU A 263 3.19 27.43 -28.24
CA LEU A 263 1.90 26.77 -28.07
C LEU A 263 0.92 27.69 -27.33
N ASP A 264 0.09 28.42 -28.10
CA ASP A 264 -0.90 29.38 -27.56
C ASP A 264 -2.12 28.65 -26.95
N ASP A 265 -2.03 28.28 -25.66
CA ASP A 265 -3.08 27.55 -24.90
C ASP A 265 -3.68 28.39 -23.76
N GLY A 266 -3.68 29.72 -23.90
CA GLY A 266 -4.07 30.63 -22.83
C GLY A 266 -3.01 30.69 -21.72
N HIS A 267 -2.81 31.89 -21.17
CA HIS A 267 -1.68 32.20 -20.28
C HIS A 267 -1.58 31.29 -19.04
N CYS A 268 -0.67 30.31 -19.08
CA CYS A 268 -0.01 29.78 -17.89
C CYS A 268 1.48 30.06 -17.97
N LYS A 269 1.99 30.87 -17.02
CA LYS A 269 3.43 31.16 -16.87
C LYS A 269 4.16 30.03 -16.14
N GLY A 270 3.75 28.79 -16.37
CA GLY A 270 4.22 27.59 -15.68
C GLY A 270 4.84 26.56 -16.64
N PRO A 271 5.44 25.48 -16.12
CA PRO A 271 6.07 24.43 -16.93
C PRO A 271 5.06 23.52 -17.68
N LEU A 272 3.75 23.77 -17.56
CA LEU A 272 2.67 22.93 -18.07
C LEU A 272 1.65 23.75 -18.87
N LEU A 273 1.04 23.11 -19.87
CA LEU A 273 -0.09 23.66 -20.63
C LEU A 273 -1.40 23.58 -19.82
N ASN A 274 -2.33 24.50 -20.05
CA ASN A 274 -3.66 24.49 -19.42
C ASN A 274 -4.47 23.26 -19.82
N SER A 275 -4.38 22.86 -21.08
CA SER A 275 -4.96 21.64 -21.62
C SER A 275 -4.42 20.38 -20.94
N GLN A 276 -3.12 20.34 -20.58
CA GLN A 276 -2.53 19.22 -19.84
C GLN A 276 -3.04 19.17 -18.39
N CYS A 277 -3.16 20.33 -17.72
CA CYS A 277 -3.78 20.41 -16.39
C CYS A 277 -5.25 19.98 -16.43
N SER A 278 -6.01 20.51 -17.40
CA SER A 278 -7.42 20.17 -17.62
C SER A 278 -7.60 18.68 -17.92
N LEU A 279 -6.69 18.07 -18.68
CA LEU A 279 -6.70 16.64 -18.97
C LEU A 279 -6.50 15.78 -17.70
N ALA A 280 -5.62 16.19 -16.80
CA ALA A 280 -5.42 15.51 -15.52
C ALA A 280 -6.68 15.60 -14.64
N GLU A 281 -7.37 16.74 -14.64
CA GLU A 281 -8.65 16.93 -13.94
C GLU A 281 -9.77 16.07 -14.56
N ILE A 282 -9.88 16.04 -15.89
CA ILE A 282 -10.84 15.21 -16.61
C ILE A 282 -10.65 13.72 -16.28
N CYS A 283 -9.39 13.25 -16.22
CA CYS A 283 -9.08 11.88 -15.82
C CYS A 283 -9.64 11.54 -14.42
N GLU A 284 -9.44 12.42 -13.44
CA GLU A 284 -10.00 12.23 -12.09
C GLU A 284 -11.53 12.21 -12.11
N ILE A 285 -12.18 13.12 -12.83
CA ILE A 285 -13.64 13.19 -12.91
C ILE A 285 -14.22 11.93 -13.56
N ILE A 286 -13.62 11.44 -14.65
CA ILE A 286 -14.07 10.21 -15.34
C ILE A 286 -13.92 9.01 -14.41
N TYR A 287 -12.79 8.88 -13.71
CA TYR A 287 -12.59 7.78 -12.76
C TYR A 287 -13.57 7.87 -11.59
N ALA A 288 -13.86 9.07 -11.09
CA ALA A 288 -14.88 9.31 -10.08
C ALA A 288 -16.28 8.91 -10.55
N ALA A 289 -16.65 9.24 -11.80
CA ALA A 289 -17.92 8.88 -12.41
C ALA A 289 -18.11 7.36 -12.46
N ASN A 290 -17.12 6.64 -13.00
CA ASN A 290 -17.12 5.18 -13.06
C ASN A 290 -17.24 4.56 -11.66
N PHE A 291 -16.55 5.14 -10.68
CA PHE A 291 -16.59 4.69 -9.30
C PHE A 291 -17.98 4.86 -8.64
N ILE A 292 -18.69 5.96 -8.95
CA ILE A 292 -20.08 6.16 -8.50
C ILE A 292 -21.02 5.18 -9.19
N HIS A 293 -20.89 4.95 -10.50
CA HIS A 293 -21.72 3.97 -11.23
C HIS A 293 -21.57 2.55 -10.68
N ARG A 294 -20.37 2.14 -10.28
CA ARG A 294 -20.11 0.85 -9.61
C ARG A 294 -20.81 0.66 -8.27
N SER A 295 -21.37 1.73 -7.68
CA SER A 295 -22.13 1.65 -6.44
C SER A 295 -23.59 1.20 -6.61
N ILE A 296 -24.04 0.98 -7.85
CA ILE A 296 -25.39 0.48 -8.15
C ILE A 296 -25.55 -0.94 -7.57
N VAL A 297 -26.61 -1.14 -6.80
CA VAL A 297 -26.97 -2.44 -6.22
C VAL A 297 -27.88 -3.18 -7.18
N ASN A 298 -27.44 -4.34 -7.66
CA ASN A 298 -28.26 -5.17 -8.54
C ASN A 298 -29.39 -5.86 -7.74
N ARG A 299 -30.61 -5.90 -8.30
CA ARG A 299 -31.81 -6.45 -7.63
C ARG A 299 -31.81 -7.98 -7.52
N ILE A 300 -30.96 -8.67 -8.28
CA ILE A 300 -30.97 -10.14 -8.39
C ILE A 300 -30.40 -10.82 -7.13
N ILE A 301 -29.50 -10.16 -6.39
CA ILE A 301 -28.75 -10.79 -5.26
C ILE A 301 -29.53 -10.75 -3.92
N LYS A 302 -30.73 -10.16 -3.84
CA LYS A 302 -31.46 -10.02 -2.57
C LYS A 302 -32.92 -10.46 -2.63
N GLN A 303 -33.19 -11.62 -3.22
CA GLN A 303 -34.43 -12.33 -2.87
C GLN A 303 -34.35 -13.01 -1.50
N GLU A 304 -33.16 -13.20 -0.92
CA GLU A 304 -33.03 -13.99 0.33
C GLU A 304 -32.74 -13.20 1.61
N GLN A 305 -32.31 -11.93 1.53
CA GLN A 305 -31.95 -11.19 2.75
C GLN A 305 -32.45 -9.74 2.76
N GLU A 306 -33.54 -9.57 3.52
CA GLU A 306 -33.94 -8.40 4.33
C GLU A 306 -35.07 -7.52 3.81
N GLN A 307 -36.09 -7.39 4.67
CA GLN A 307 -37.22 -6.46 4.68
C GLN A 307 -36.77 -4.98 4.87
N GLY A 308 -35.78 -4.53 4.09
CA GLY A 308 -35.27 -3.17 4.08
C GLY A 308 -35.82 -2.36 2.89
N ASP A 309 -36.35 -1.19 3.20
CA ASP A 309 -37.10 -0.25 2.35
C ASP A 309 -36.67 -0.18 0.86
N SER A 310 -37.34 -0.96 -0.01
CA SER A 310 -37.06 -1.09 -1.44
C SER A 310 -36.99 0.27 -2.17
N GLN A 311 -37.70 1.27 -1.66
CA GLN A 311 -37.72 2.62 -2.18
C GLN A 311 -36.40 3.36 -1.97
N LEU A 312 -35.75 3.20 -0.80
CA LEU A 312 -34.44 3.82 -0.52
C LEU A 312 -33.32 3.21 -1.36
N LEU A 313 -33.38 1.90 -1.61
CA LEU A 313 -32.43 1.24 -2.51
C LEU A 313 -32.62 1.70 -3.96
N ALA A 314 -33.88 1.83 -4.41
CA ALA A 314 -34.17 2.37 -5.74
C ALA A 314 -33.74 3.84 -5.87
N LEU A 315 -33.90 4.65 -4.82
CA LEU A 315 -33.40 6.03 -4.75
C LEU A 315 -31.87 6.04 -4.86
N GLY A 316 -31.17 5.19 -4.09
CA GLY A 316 -29.72 5.08 -4.16
C GLY A 316 -29.19 4.70 -5.55
N ASN A 317 -29.84 3.76 -6.24
CA ASN A 317 -29.48 3.40 -7.61
C ASN A 317 -29.70 4.56 -8.58
N ARG A 318 -30.83 5.28 -8.47
CA ARG A 318 -31.09 6.48 -9.29
C ARG A 318 -30.04 7.56 -9.06
N MET A 319 -29.65 7.77 -7.81
CA MET A 319 -28.61 8.73 -7.45
C MET A 319 -27.23 8.32 -7.99
N ALA A 320 -26.90 7.03 -7.95
CA ALA A 320 -25.64 6.52 -8.50
C ALA A 320 -25.57 6.69 -10.03
N VAL A 321 -26.65 6.34 -10.75
CA VAL A 321 -26.73 6.54 -12.21
C VAL A 321 -26.60 8.02 -12.55
N LEU A 322 -27.49 8.88 -12.01
CA LEU A 322 -27.51 10.31 -12.34
C LEU A 322 -26.25 11.04 -11.89
N GLY A 323 -25.67 10.65 -10.75
CA GLY A 323 -24.44 11.25 -10.23
C GLY A 323 -23.24 10.93 -11.11
N GLY A 324 -23.09 9.68 -11.56
CA GLY A 324 -22.04 9.33 -12.51
C GLY A 324 -22.25 9.98 -13.88
N ASP A 325 -23.47 10.02 -14.39
CA ASP A 325 -23.79 10.65 -15.68
C ASP A 325 -23.50 12.15 -15.67
N TYR A 326 -23.81 12.84 -14.56
CA TYR A 326 -23.50 14.25 -14.36
C TYR A 326 -21.99 14.53 -14.43
N LEU A 327 -21.18 13.74 -13.70
CA LEU A 327 -19.72 13.87 -13.74
C LEU A 327 -19.16 13.57 -15.14
N LEU A 328 -19.67 12.53 -15.80
CA LEU A 328 -19.23 12.17 -17.15
C LEU A 328 -19.60 13.24 -18.18
N ALA A 329 -20.76 13.87 -18.05
CA ALA A 329 -21.17 14.99 -18.90
C ALA A 329 -20.25 16.21 -18.71
N ASN A 330 -19.92 16.55 -17.47
CA ASN A 330 -18.96 17.63 -17.16
C ASN A 330 -17.55 17.33 -17.69
N ALA A 331 -17.08 16.09 -17.52
CA ALA A 331 -15.81 15.63 -18.10
C ALA A 331 -15.82 15.72 -19.63
N SER A 332 -16.93 15.35 -20.27
CA SER A 332 -17.09 15.41 -21.73
C SER A 332 -17.09 16.86 -22.25
N LEU A 333 -17.72 17.79 -21.52
CA LEU A 333 -17.68 19.21 -21.84
C LEU A 333 -16.27 19.78 -21.70
N ALA A 334 -15.57 19.47 -20.60
CA ALA A 334 -14.20 19.89 -20.39
C ALA A 334 -13.25 19.29 -21.45
N LEU A 335 -13.46 18.03 -21.83
CA LEU A 335 -12.71 17.35 -22.89
C LEU A 335 -12.95 17.99 -24.26
N ALA A 336 -14.18 18.41 -24.56
CA ALA A 336 -14.48 19.16 -25.78
C ALA A 336 -13.79 20.54 -25.80
N ASN A 337 -13.68 21.20 -24.64
CA ASN A 337 -13.01 22.50 -24.51
C ASN A 337 -11.49 22.44 -24.70
N ILE A 338 -10.85 21.26 -24.57
CA ILE A 338 -9.44 21.06 -24.94
C ILE A 338 -9.22 21.29 -26.45
N GLY A 339 -10.23 21.07 -27.28
CA GLY A 339 -10.17 21.42 -28.71
C GLY A 339 -9.31 20.50 -29.59
N ASN A 340 -8.73 19.42 -29.05
CA ASN A 340 -7.94 18.45 -29.81
C ASN A 340 -8.74 17.16 -30.09
N ALA A 341 -9.11 16.94 -31.36
CA ALA A 341 -9.90 15.79 -31.79
C ALA A 341 -9.25 14.43 -31.46
N LYS A 342 -7.92 14.34 -31.53
CA LYS A 342 -7.20 13.11 -31.23
C LYS A 342 -7.26 12.79 -29.74
N VAL A 343 -7.10 13.80 -28.89
CA VAL A 343 -7.25 13.67 -27.43
C VAL A 343 -8.68 13.24 -27.07
N ILE A 344 -9.69 13.86 -27.70
CA ILE A 344 -11.10 13.49 -27.50
C ILE A 344 -11.33 12.01 -27.87
N GLU A 345 -10.81 11.54 -29.01
CA GLU A 345 -10.90 10.15 -29.45
C GLU A 345 -10.28 9.18 -28.43
N LEU A 346 -9.05 9.46 -27.98
CA LEU A 346 -8.30 8.60 -27.07
C LEU A 346 -8.96 8.48 -25.69
N VAL A 347 -9.41 9.61 -25.12
CA VAL A 347 -10.09 9.60 -23.82
C VAL A 347 -11.48 8.95 -23.94
N SER A 348 -12.20 9.18 -25.04
CA SER A 348 -13.49 8.50 -25.31
C SER A 348 -13.31 6.97 -25.42
N LYS A 349 -12.22 6.52 -26.05
CA LYS A 349 -11.88 5.10 -26.11
C LYS A 349 -11.61 4.53 -24.72
N ALA A 350 -10.91 5.26 -23.85
CA ALA A 350 -10.73 4.82 -22.47
C ALA A 350 -12.04 4.72 -21.68
N ILE A 351 -13.00 5.63 -21.90
CA ILE A 351 -14.35 5.55 -21.31
C ILE A 351 -15.07 4.28 -21.78
N LEU A 352 -14.97 3.96 -23.07
CA LEU A 352 -15.50 2.71 -23.62
C LEU A 352 -14.84 1.49 -22.97
N ASP A 353 -13.51 1.46 -22.89
CA ASP A 353 -12.76 0.36 -22.28
C ASP A 353 -13.19 0.13 -20.82
N MET A 354 -13.34 1.20 -20.03
CA MET A 354 -13.85 1.09 -18.65
C MET A 354 -15.27 0.54 -18.60
N SER A 355 -16.13 0.95 -19.53
CA SER A 355 -17.50 0.43 -19.61
C SER A 355 -17.51 -1.06 -19.96
N LEU A 356 -16.67 -1.50 -20.90
CA LEU A 356 -16.48 -2.91 -21.24
C LEU A 356 -15.92 -3.72 -20.05
N ALA A 357 -15.11 -3.09 -19.19
CA ALA A 357 -14.62 -3.72 -17.98
C ALA A 357 -15.74 -4.07 -16.99
N GLU A 358 -16.91 -3.42 -17.04
CA GLU A 358 -18.03 -3.73 -16.14
C GLU A 358 -19.01 -4.75 -16.72
N ILE A 359 -18.89 -5.07 -18.01
CA ILE A 359 -19.74 -6.09 -18.63
C ILE A 359 -19.31 -7.48 -18.11
N PRO A 360 -20.26 -8.30 -17.60
CA PRO A 360 -19.99 -9.69 -17.23
C PRO A 360 -19.60 -10.51 -18.47
N ASN A 361 -18.73 -11.51 -18.30
CA ASN A 361 -18.43 -12.41 -19.42
C ASN A 361 -19.61 -13.37 -19.65
N ASP A 362 -19.77 -13.88 -20.87
CA ASP A 362 -20.86 -14.81 -21.21
C ASP A 362 -20.85 -16.08 -20.33
N ASP A 363 -19.69 -16.51 -19.83
CA ASP A 363 -19.53 -17.65 -18.92
C ASP A 363 -20.00 -17.36 -17.48
N ASP A 364 -20.14 -16.08 -17.10
CA ASP A 364 -20.57 -15.65 -15.75
C ASP A 364 -22.10 -15.70 -15.57
N TYR A 365 -22.87 -15.97 -16.63
CA TYR A 365 -24.34 -16.03 -16.56
C TYR A 365 -24.89 -17.25 -15.79
N ALA A 366 -24.05 -18.25 -15.51
CA ALA A 366 -24.43 -19.48 -14.82
C ALA A 366 -24.13 -19.50 -13.31
N GLY A 367 -23.40 -18.49 -12.79
CA GLY A 367 -22.96 -18.39 -11.39
C GLY A 367 -23.48 -17.16 -10.65
N ASP A 368 -23.29 -17.11 -9.33
CA ASP A 368 -23.61 -15.94 -8.51
C ASP A 368 -22.71 -14.77 -8.92
N ILE A 369 -23.32 -13.64 -9.31
CA ILE A 369 -22.66 -12.46 -9.90
C ILE A 369 -21.61 -11.83 -8.95
N THR A 370 -21.56 -12.26 -7.69
CA THR A 370 -20.52 -11.90 -6.72
C THR A 370 -19.12 -12.45 -7.07
N GLU A 371 -19.02 -13.45 -7.94
CA GLU A 371 -17.74 -14.05 -8.37
C GLU A 371 -17.06 -13.32 -9.55
N THR A 372 -17.74 -12.37 -10.20
CA THR A 372 -17.32 -11.70 -11.46
C THR A 372 -16.03 -10.88 -11.41
N PHE A 373 -15.46 -10.62 -10.22
CA PHE A 373 -14.22 -9.85 -10.05
C PHE A 373 -13.06 -10.67 -9.48
N HIS A 374 -13.22 -11.99 -9.39
CA HIS A 374 -12.19 -12.92 -8.92
C HIS A 374 -11.61 -13.69 -10.11
N PHE A 375 -10.33 -13.48 -10.38
CA PHE A 375 -9.64 -14.08 -11.52
C PHE A 375 -8.61 -15.09 -11.03
N VAL A 376 -8.61 -16.29 -11.62
CA VAL A 376 -7.56 -17.29 -11.38
C VAL A 376 -6.47 -17.18 -12.45
N ASP A 377 -6.85 -16.88 -13.69
CA ASP A 377 -5.92 -16.68 -14.80
C ASP A 377 -5.33 -15.26 -14.79
N PRO A 378 -3.99 -15.11 -14.66
CA PRO A 378 -3.32 -13.83 -14.75
C PRO A 378 -3.59 -13.05 -16.04
N GLN A 379 -3.77 -13.73 -17.18
CA GLN A 379 -3.95 -13.05 -18.47
C GLN A 379 -5.32 -12.39 -18.56
N LEU A 380 -6.38 -13.10 -18.17
CA LEU A 380 -7.72 -12.54 -18.07
C LEU A 380 -7.80 -11.42 -17.04
N TRP A 381 -7.11 -11.58 -15.90
CA TRP A 381 -6.98 -10.52 -14.90
C TRP A 381 -6.33 -9.27 -15.49
N GLU A 382 -5.20 -9.41 -16.20
CA GLU A 382 -4.49 -8.28 -16.80
C GLU A 382 -5.36 -7.55 -17.81
N GLN A 383 -6.12 -8.27 -18.64
CA GLN A 383 -7.07 -7.67 -19.58
C GLN A 383 -8.15 -6.87 -18.84
N LYS A 384 -8.76 -7.44 -17.80
CA LYS A 384 -9.79 -6.74 -17.00
C LYS A 384 -9.20 -5.52 -16.27
N ALA A 385 -8.01 -5.66 -15.68
CA ALA A 385 -7.29 -4.59 -15.02
C ALA A 385 -6.94 -3.47 -16.01
N TYR A 386 -6.52 -3.84 -17.24
CA TYR A 386 -6.25 -2.90 -18.31
C TYR A 386 -7.50 -2.08 -18.67
N LEU A 387 -8.62 -2.75 -18.94
CA LEU A 387 -9.87 -2.09 -19.30
C LEU A 387 -10.39 -1.20 -18.15
N SER A 388 -10.26 -1.64 -16.90
CA SER A 388 -10.83 -0.95 -15.73
C SER A 388 -10.13 0.36 -15.31
N ILE A 389 -8.81 0.46 -15.47
CA ILE A 389 -8.03 1.63 -14.99
C ILE A 389 -6.82 1.95 -15.86
N ALA A 390 -6.09 0.95 -16.34
CA ALA A 390 -4.84 1.21 -17.03
C ALA A 390 -5.02 1.87 -18.39
N SER A 391 -6.12 1.56 -19.09
CA SER A 391 -6.47 2.20 -20.36
C SER A 391 -6.67 3.71 -20.18
N LEU A 392 -7.38 4.14 -19.14
CA LEU A 392 -7.60 5.56 -18.84
C LEU A 392 -6.27 6.30 -18.63
N LEU A 393 -5.43 5.80 -17.71
CA LEU A 393 -4.16 6.46 -17.43
C LEU A 393 -3.24 6.49 -18.66
N ALA A 394 -3.20 5.38 -19.42
CA ALA A 394 -2.35 5.27 -20.61
C ALA A 394 -2.76 6.23 -21.73
N HIS A 395 -4.06 6.31 -22.04
CA HIS A 395 -4.58 7.23 -23.05
C HIS A 395 -4.45 8.70 -22.61
N CYS A 396 -4.61 9.01 -21.32
CA CYS A 396 -4.36 10.36 -20.80
C CYS A 396 -2.88 10.75 -20.88
N CYS A 397 -1.94 9.87 -20.53
CA CYS A 397 -0.51 10.17 -20.66
C CYS A 397 -0.05 10.27 -22.14
N TYR A 398 -0.62 9.47 -23.04
CA TYR A 398 -0.42 9.65 -24.49
C TYR A 398 -0.96 11.02 -24.94
N SER A 399 -2.19 11.36 -24.52
CA SER A 399 -2.84 12.62 -24.87
C SER A 399 -2.08 13.84 -24.34
N ALA A 400 -1.47 13.75 -23.16
CA ALA A 400 -0.62 14.80 -22.62
C ALA A 400 0.60 15.10 -23.50
N ALA A 401 1.16 14.07 -24.14
CA ALA A 401 2.25 14.21 -25.12
C ALA A 401 1.73 14.70 -26.49
N GLU A 402 0.53 14.29 -26.89
CA GLU A 402 -0.15 14.77 -28.10
C GLU A 402 -0.40 16.29 -28.05
N LEU A 403 -0.79 16.83 -26.90
CA LEU A 403 -1.09 18.26 -26.72
C LEU A 403 0.11 19.18 -26.99
N VAL A 404 1.32 18.65 -26.89
CA VAL A 404 2.59 19.39 -27.10
C VAL A 404 3.14 19.12 -28.51
N GLY A 405 2.48 18.25 -29.29
CA GLY A 405 2.98 17.82 -30.60
C GLY A 405 4.27 17.01 -30.50
N ALA A 406 4.48 16.26 -29.41
CA ALA A 406 5.66 15.43 -29.22
C ALA A 406 5.78 14.34 -30.31
N ASP A 407 6.98 13.77 -30.49
CA ASP A 407 7.20 12.67 -31.43
C ASP A 407 6.39 11.41 -31.04
N GLU A 408 5.95 10.62 -32.02
CA GLU A 408 5.18 9.38 -31.79
C GLU A 408 5.91 8.41 -30.85
N ASN A 409 7.24 8.37 -30.91
CA ASN A 409 8.03 7.58 -29.98
C ASN A 409 7.77 8.01 -28.52
N LEU A 410 7.82 9.31 -28.22
CA LEU A 410 7.55 9.85 -26.87
C LEU A 410 6.11 9.60 -26.44
N LYS A 411 5.13 9.71 -27.35
CA LYS A 411 3.72 9.39 -27.04
C LYS A 411 3.57 7.91 -26.68
N SER A 412 4.20 7.01 -27.44
CA SER A 412 4.16 5.56 -27.21
C SER A 412 4.84 5.16 -25.89
N LEU A 413 5.97 5.80 -25.55
CA LEU A 413 6.67 5.59 -24.28
C LEU A 413 5.84 6.05 -23.09
N SER A 414 5.20 7.23 -23.19
CA SER A 414 4.29 7.75 -22.18
C SER A 414 3.10 6.81 -21.95
N PHE A 415 2.50 6.28 -23.02
CA PHE A 415 1.45 5.26 -22.94
C PHE A 415 1.92 3.99 -22.25
N GLN A 416 3.09 3.46 -22.65
CA GLN A 416 3.64 2.22 -22.12
C GLN A 416 3.95 2.35 -20.62
N PHE A 417 4.62 3.44 -20.23
CA PHE A 417 4.90 3.73 -18.83
C PHE A 417 3.62 3.77 -17.97
N ALA A 418 2.63 4.53 -18.42
CA ALA A 418 1.36 4.71 -17.73
C ALA A 418 0.56 3.41 -17.61
N LYS A 419 0.48 2.61 -18.69
CA LYS A 419 -0.19 1.31 -18.70
C LYS A 419 0.36 0.39 -17.60
N TYR A 420 1.66 0.17 -17.59
CA TYR A 420 2.28 -0.78 -16.64
C TYR A 420 2.33 -0.23 -15.21
N THR A 421 2.40 1.09 -15.04
CA THR A 421 2.28 1.72 -13.71
C THR A 421 0.89 1.51 -13.13
N ALA A 422 -0.17 1.68 -13.93
CA ALA A 422 -1.54 1.43 -13.50
C ALA A 422 -1.81 -0.06 -13.22
N LEU A 423 -1.27 -0.98 -14.03
CA LEU A 423 -1.37 -2.42 -13.77
C LEU A 423 -0.66 -2.83 -12.47
N ALA A 424 0.53 -2.28 -12.20
CA ALA A 424 1.23 -2.50 -10.94
C ALA A 424 0.42 -1.96 -9.75
N LEU A 425 -0.17 -0.76 -9.89
CA LEU A 425 -1.02 -0.18 -8.86
C LEU A 425 -2.27 -1.04 -8.61
N ALA A 426 -2.95 -1.49 -9.66
CA ALA A 426 -4.11 -2.37 -9.59
C ALA A 426 -3.76 -3.70 -8.90
N LEU A 427 -2.63 -4.30 -9.26
CA LEU A 427 -2.15 -5.55 -8.65
C LEU A 427 -1.87 -5.36 -7.15
N LYS A 428 -1.21 -4.26 -6.76
CA LYS A 428 -0.96 -3.94 -5.35
C LYS A 428 -2.27 -3.75 -4.58
N LEU A 429 -3.21 -3.00 -5.13
CA LEU A 429 -4.51 -2.74 -4.50
C LEU A 429 -5.38 -3.99 -4.45
N SER A 430 -5.14 -4.97 -5.33
CA SER A 430 -5.81 -6.28 -5.28
C SER A 430 -5.36 -7.16 -4.11
N ILE A 431 -4.09 -7.03 -3.65
CA ILE A 431 -3.50 -7.81 -2.56
C ILE A 431 -3.63 -7.14 -1.19
N ALA A 432 -3.59 -5.79 -1.13
CA ALA A 432 -3.70 -5.01 0.10
C ALA A 432 -5.05 -5.15 0.84
N SER A 433 -5.84 -6.16 0.49
CA SER A 433 -7.05 -6.66 1.12
C SER A 433 -6.85 -7.24 2.54
N GLY A 434 -5.72 -6.95 3.20
CA GLY A 434 -5.59 -7.00 4.66
C GLY A 434 -5.87 -5.62 5.26
N ALA A 435 -7.04 -5.47 5.90
CA ALA A 435 -7.63 -4.26 6.50
C ALA A 435 -8.62 -3.46 5.64
N PHE A 436 -8.46 -3.35 4.31
CA PHE A 436 -9.39 -2.57 3.47
C PHE A 436 -10.59 -3.35 2.88
N GLN A 437 -10.56 -4.69 2.91
CA GLN A 437 -11.72 -5.55 2.61
C GLN A 437 -12.34 -6.21 3.86
N ALA A 438 -11.71 -6.09 5.02
CA ALA A 438 -12.17 -6.75 6.26
C ALA A 438 -13.35 -6.04 6.94
N VAL A 439 -13.94 -5.02 6.33
CA VAL A 439 -15.15 -4.35 6.84
C VAL A 439 -16.30 -4.57 5.85
N ASP A 440 -16.99 -5.68 6.09
CA ASP A 440 -18.27 -6.12 5.52
C ASP A 440 -18.22 -6.71 4.10
N SER A 441 -18.79 -7.91 3.97
CA SER A 441 -19.18 -8.65 2.74
C SER A 441 -20.08 -7.88 1.76
N ASN A 442 -20.31 -6.59 1.99
CA ASN A 442 -21.13 -5.69 1.18
C ASN A 442 -20.31 -4.61 0.44
N SER A 443 -18.97 -4.61 0.55
CA SER A 443 -18.09 -3.67 -0.16
C SER A 443 -17.87 -4.11 -1.62
N VAL A 444 -17.93 -3.16 -2.57
CA VAL A 444 -17.64 -3.44 -3.99
C VAL A 444 -16.12 -3.61 -4.12
N PRO A 445 -15.62 -4.70 -4.70
CA PRO A 445 -14.19 -4.79 -5.01
C PRO A 445 -13.83 -3.65 -5.96
N LEU A 446 -12.98 -2.73 -5.49
CA LEU A 446 -12.57 -1.53 -6.24
C LEU A 446 -11.76 -1.90 -7.49
N PHE A 447 -11.11 -3.06 -7.47
CA PHE A 447 -10.23 -3.57 -8.52
C PHE A 447 -10.50 -5.06 -8.73
N PRO A 448 -10.26 -5.59 -9.95
CA PRO A 448 -10.27 -7.02 -10.17
C PRO A 448 -9.24 -7.67 -9.25
N THR A 449 -9.66 -8.72 -8.55
CA THR A 449 -8.81 -9.46 -7.61
C THR A 449 -8.22 -10.68 -8.30
N LEU A 450 -6.90 -10.86 -8.17
CA LEU A 450 -6.21 -12.02 -8.70
C LEU A 450 -6.02 -13.04 -7.58
N HIS A 451 -6.46 -14.28 -7.79
CA HIS A 451 -6.22 -15.43 -6.93
C HIS A 451 -5.15 -16.32 -7.58
N ALA A 452 -3.89 -15.93 -7.41
CA ALA A 452 -2.72 -16.65 -7.90
C ALA A 452 -1.72 -16.92 -6.76
N SER A 453 -0.76 -17.82 -6.99
CA SER A 453 0.35 -18.02 -6.07
C SER A 453 1.13 -16.72 -5.88
N GLY A 454 1.59 -16.43 -4.66
CA GLY A 454 2.37 -15.23 -4.37
C GLY A 454 3.61 -15.07 -5.26
N ALA A 455 4.23 -16.18 -5.69
CA ALA A 455 5.33 -16.16 -6.64
C ALA A 455 4.93 -15.62 -8.02
N VAL A 456 3.75 -15.99 -8.52
CA VAL A 456 3.23 -15.52 -9.81
C VAL A 456 2.92 -14.02 -9.73
N MET A 457 2.30 -13.58 -8.64
CA MET A 457 2.01 -12.17 -8.43
C MET A 457 3.31 -11.34 -8.34
N ASP A 458 4.31 -11.81 -7.59
CA ASP A 458 5.62 -11.17 -7.48
C ASP A 458 6.33 -11.06 -8.83
N ASP A 459 6.23 -12.11 -9.66
CA ASP A 459 6.78 -12.11 -11.01
C ASP A 459 6.07 -11.12 -11.94
N LEU A 460 4.74 -11.03 -11.88
CA LEU A 460 3.95 -10.04 -12.62
C LEU A 460 4.28 -8.61 -12.19
N MET A 461 4.31 -8.35 -10.88
CA MET A 461 4.69 -7.06 -10.34
C MET A 461 6.09 -6.65 -10.80
N ARG A 462 7.05 -7.59 -10.76
CA ARG A 462 8.40 -7.34 -11.26
C ARG A 462 8.38 -6.99 -12.75
N SER A 463 7.66 -7.76 -13.57
CA SER A 463 7.54 -7.56 -15.01
C SER A 463 6.96 -6.18 -15.35
N TYR A 464 5.85 -5.80 -14.70
CA TYR A 464 5.22 -4.48 -14.88
C TYR A 464 6.15 -3.34 -14.49
N LYS A 465 6.81 -3.43 -13.33
CA LYS A 465 7.77 -2.41 -12.89
C LYS A 465 8.95 -2.29 -13.85
N THR A 466 9.54 -3.41 -14.29
CA THR A 466 10.67 -3.38 -15.22
C THR A 466 10.29 -2.76 -16.55
N THR A 467 9.08 -3.03 -17.03
CA THR A 467 8.60 -2.49 -18.31
C THR A 467 8.21 -1.01 -18.20
N ALA A 468 7.63 -0.59 -17.07
CA ALA A 468 7.38 0.82 -16.81
C ALA A 468 8.71 1.61 -16.73
N LEU A 469 9.68 1.12 -15.95
CA LEU A 469 10.97 1.79 -15.79
C LEU A 469 11.79 1.81 -17.08
N SER A 470 11.71 0.76 -17.92
CA SER A 470 12.41 0.75 -19.21
C SER A 470 11.84 1.79 -20.19
N ALA A 471 10.53 2.01 -20.18
CA ALA A 471 9.90 3.09 -20.95
C ALA A 471 10.28 4.47 -20.39
N LEU A 472 10.25 4.63 -19.06
CA LEU A 472 10.60 5.90 -18.39
C LEU A 472 12.07 6.30 -18.57
N ASN A 473 12.98 5.32 -18.65
CA ASN A 473 14.41 5.59 -18.90
C ASN A 473 14.69 6.12 -20.31
N GLN A 474 13.79 5.84 -21.26
CA GLN A 474 13.87 6.36 -22.63
C GLN A 474 13.24 7.74 -22.77
N LEU A 475 12.41 8.15 -21.79
CA LEU A 475 11.89 9.51 -21.71
C LEU A 475 12.99 10.49 -21.24
N PRO A 476 12.80 11.80 -21.51
CA PRO A 476 13.71 12.85 -21.08
C PRO A 476 13.95 12.83 -19.57
N GLN A 477 15.23 12.86 -19.18
CA GLN A 477 15.61 12.76 -17.76
C GLN A 477 15.54 14.13 -17.08
N CYS A 478 14.50 14.31 -16.28
CA CYS A 478 14.22 15.52 -15.51
C CYS A 478 13.95 15.18 -14.03
N HIS A 479 13.62 16.17 -13.21
CA HIS A 479 13.24 15.93 -11.81
C HIS A 479 12.00 15.03 -11.73
N SER A 480 11.00 15.32 -12.58
CA SER A 480 9.73 14.59 -12.63
C SER A 480 9.90 13.13 -13.06
N SER A 481 10.79 12.82 -14.02
CA SER A 481 11.08 11.42 -14.39
C SER A 481 11.69 10.64 -13.23
N ARG A 482 12.57 11.26 -12.42
CA ARG A 482 13.16 10.61 -11.24
C ARG A 482 12.14 10.38 -10.12
N SER A 483 11.23 11.33 -9.93
CA SER A 483 10.12 11.19 -8.97
C SER A 483 9.19 10.05 -9.36
N LEU A 484 8.83 9.94 -10.65
CA LEU A 484 8.06 8.83 -11.20
C LEU A 484 8.79 7.48 -11.02
N ALA A 485 10.10 7.43 -11.29
CA ALA A 485 10.90 6.22 -11.09
C ALA A 485 10.91 5.79 -9.62
N THR A 486 11.04 6.75 -8.70
CA THR A 486 11.01 6.50 -7.25
C THR A 486 9.66 5.96 -6.81
N PHE A 487 8.57 6.53 -7.35
CA PHE A 487 7.22 6.05 -7.10
C PHE A 487 7.01 4.62 -7.59
N VAL A 488 7.32 4.30 -8.84
CA VAL A 488 7.18 2.93 -9.38
C VAL A 488 8.00 1.93 -8.57
N ASN A 489 9.22 2.32 -8.15
CA ASN A 489 10.04 1.48 -7.27
C ASN A 489 9.40 1.22 -5.90
N SER A 490 8.63 2.18 -5.38
CA SER A 490 7.90 2.04 -4.11
C SER A 490 6.65 1.14 -4.19
N VAL A 491 6.09 0.92 -5.39
CA VAL A 491 4.96 0.00 -5.59
C VAL A 491 5.48 -1.44 -5.47
N ASN A 492 5.14 -2.13 -4.37
CA ASN A 492 5.46 -3.54 -4.15
C ASN A 492 4.24 -4.26 -3.57
N LEU A 493 4.15 -5.57 -3.80
CA LEU A 493 3.03 -6.41 -3.34
C LEU A 493 3.07 -6.75 -1.85
N ALA A 494 4.26 -6.79 -1.26
CA ALA A 494 4.41 -7.01 0.16
C ALA A 494 4.11 -5.70 0.92
N GLY A 495 2.89 -5.59 1.43
CA GLY A 495 2.47 -4.68 2.50
C GLY A 495 2.60 -5.37 3.84
#